data_AF-A0A1E5JMR6-F1
#
_entry.id   AF-A0A1E5JMR6-F1
#
_cell.length_a   1.000
_cell.length_b   1.000
_cell.length_c   1.000
_cell.angle_alpha   90.00
_cell.angle_beta   90.00
_cell.angle_gamma   90.00
#
_symmetry.space_group_name_H-M   'P 1'
#
loop_
_entity.id
_entity.type
_entity.pdbx_description
1 polymer ?
#
loop_
_entity_poly.entity_id
_entity_poly.type
_entity_poly.pdbx_seq_one_letter_code
_entity_poly.pdbx_strand_id
1 'polypeptide(L)'
;MNHLLEVAIKLLSERHHTGQGLKQELEKGFSNHPELHKVIESTVNRLKELHLLNDHHKAETLAARYAHKGNRFISQVLHQKGVNNEAILQALQNMGDEYSKAMDEARRKMRGMHGESSKQKKTLLYRF
;
A
#
# COMPACT_ATOMS: atom_id res chain seq x y z
N MET A 1 24.28 -11.96 -19.75
CA MET A 1 24.19 -11.06 -18.59
C MET A 1 22.79 -10.46 -18.57
N ASN A 2 22.06 -10.57 -17.46
CA ASN A 2 20.64 -10.20 -17.35
C ASN A 2 20.48 -8.67 -17.35
N HIS A 3 20.60 -8.05 -18.54
CA HIS A 3 20.47 -6.60 -18.72
C HIS A 3 19.18 -6.03 -18.09
N LEU A 4 18.07 -6.81 -18.15
CA LEU A 4 16.78 -6.43 -17.59
C LEU A 4 16.78 -6.42 -16.05
N LEU A 5 17.52 -7.33 -15.41
CA LEU A 5 17.69 -7.36 -13.95
C LEU A 5 18.54 -6.17 -13.47
N GLU A 6 19.63 -5.86 -14.17
CA GLU A 6 20.49 -4.71 -13.85
C GLU A 6 19.71 -3.39 -13.94
N VAL A 7 18.91 -3.22 -14.99
CA VAL A 7 18.05 -2.05 -15.14
C VAL A 7 16.97 -2.01 -14.06
N ALA A 8 16.36 -3.14 -13.73
CA ALA A 8 15.37 -3.20 -12.65
C ALA A 8 15.96 -2.84 -11.29
N ILE A 9 17.17 -3.30 -10.97
CA ILE A 9 17.90 -2.93 -9.74
C ILE A 9 18.20 -1.43 -9.74
N LYS A 10 18.67 -0.89 -10.87
CA LYS A 10 18.92 0.55 -10.99
C LYS A 10 17.65 1.37 -10.72
N LEU A 11 16.52 1.01 -11.32
CA LEU A 11 15.23 1.68 -11.08
C LEU A 11 14.83 1.65 -9.60
N LEU A 12 14.98 0.49 -8.94
CA LEU A 12 14.71 0.34 -7.51
C LEU A 12 15.64 1.19 -6.62
N SER A 13 16.88 1.39 -7.06
CA SER A 13 17.85 2.23 -6.34
C SER A 13 17.53 3.72 -6.44
N GLU A 14 16.99 4.16 -7.58
CA GLU A 14 16.63 5.57 -7.84
C GLU A 14 15.31 5.95 -7.18
N ARG A 15 14.33 5.04 -7.16
CA ARG A 15 13.01 5.29 -6.59
C ARG A 15 12.34 4.01 -6.11
N HIS A 16 11.57 4.14 -5.04
CA HIS A 16 10.70 3.05 -4.62
C HIS A 16 9.66 2.72 -5.71
N HIS A 17 9.62 1.47 -6.15
CA HIS A 17 8.57 0.91 -7.01
C HIS A 17 7.75 -0.16 -6.30
N THR A 18 6.51 -0.37 -6.72
CA THR A 18 5.78 -1.60 -6.40
C THR A 18 6.05 -2.64 -7.47
N GLY A 19 5.72 -3.91 -7.20
CA GLY A 19 5.84 -4.95 -8.21
C GLY A 19 5.15 -4.59 -9.52
N GLN A 20 3.94 -4.03 -9.46
CA GLN A 20 3.21 -3.59 -10.66
C GLN A 20 3.83 -2.35 -11.32
N GLY A 21 4.27 -1.36 -10.55
CA GLY A 21 4.90 -0.17 -11.10
C GLY A 21 6.21 -0.49 -11.83
N LEU A 22 7.01 -1.41 -11.28
CA LEU A 22 8.23 -1.88 -11.93
C LEU A 22 7.93 -2.63 -13.24
N LYS A 23 6.90 -3.49 -13.26
CA LYS A 23 6.48 -4.17 -14.50
C LYS A 23 6.15 -3.16 -15.59
N GLN A 24 5.34 -2.14 -15.28
CA GLN A 24 4.94 -1.13 -16.26
C GLN A 24 6.12 -0.31 -16.81
N GLU A 25 7.10 0.04 -15.97
CA GLU A 25 8.31 0.74 -16.44
C GLU A 25 9.19 -0.15 -17.32
N LEU A 26 9.37 -1.42 -16.95
CA LEU A 26 10.12 -2.37 -17.76
C LEU A 26 9.43 -2.66 -19.11
N GLU A 27 8.10 -2.76 -19.14
CA GLU A 27 7.32 -2.94 -20.37
C GLU A 27 7.48 -1.75 -21.32
N LYS A 28 7.51 -0.52 -20.81
CA LYS A 28 7.74 0.69 -21.62
C LYS A 28 9.16 0.75 -22.18
N GLY A 29 10.16 0.37 -21.39
CA GLY A 29 11.58 0.45 -21.77
C GLY A 29 12.05 -0.65 -22.72
N PHE A 30 11.42 -1.82 -22.70
CA PHE A 30 11.88 -3.02 -23.40
C PHE A 30 10.85 -3.62 -24.37
N SER A 31 9.94 -2.81 -24.91
CA SER A 31 8.82 -3.21 -25.77
C SER A 31 9.18 -4.12 -26.97
N ASN A 32 10.42 -4.06 -27.46
CA ASN A 32 10.92 -4.86 -28.57
C ASN A 32 11.53 -6.23 -28.17
N HIS A 33 11.54 -6.58 -26.88
CA HIS A 33 12.17 -7.81 -26.42
C HIS A 33 11.28 -9.04 -26.70
N PRO A 34 11.82 -10.14 -27.28
CA PRO A 34 11.06 -11.38 -27.44
C PRO A 34 10.70 -11.97 -26.06
N GLU A 35 9.48 -12.48 -25.93
CA GLU A 35 8.94 -13.02 -24.66
C GLU A 35 9.04 -12.07 -23.46
N LEU A 36 8.97 -10.75 -23.71
CA LEU A 36 9.12 -9.69 -22.70
C LEU A 36 8.36 -9.98 -21.40
N HIS A 37 7.10 -10.42 -21.51
CA HIS A 37 6.27 -10.69 -20.35
C HIS A 37 6.87 -11.77 -19.41
N LYS A 38 7.40 -12.87 -19.97
CA LYS A 38 8.01 -13.95 -19.19
C LYS A 38 9.32 -13.48 -18.53
N VAL A 39 10.11 -12.69 -19.25
CA VAL A 39 11.39 -12.17 -18.74
C VAL A 39 11.18 -11.15 -17.63
N ILE A 40 10.17 -10.27 -17.77
CA ILE A 40 9.78 -9.33 -16.71
C ILE A 40 9.27 -10.09 -15.50
N GLU A 41 8.42 -11.10 -15.68
CA GLU A 41 7.89 -11.87 -14.57
C GLU A 41 8.99 -12.60 -13.80
N SER A 42 9.92 -13.27 -14.49
CA SER A 42 11.07 -13.93 -13.85
C SER A 42 11.97 -12.93 -13.12
N THR A 43 12.19 -11.75 -13.70
CA THR A 43 12.96 -10.67 -13.08
C THR A 43 12.29 -10.17 -11.80
N VAL A 44 10.98 -9.89 -11.85
CA VAL A 44 10.22 -9.45 -10.67
C VAL A 44 10.20 -10.51 -9.59
N ASN A 45 10.03 -11.79 -9.94
CA ASN A 45 10.10 -12.90 -8.98
C ASN A 45 11.48 -12.98 -8.34
N ARG A 46 12.55 -12.85 -9.12
CA ARG A 46 13.92 -12.81 -8.58
C ARG A 46 14.14 -11.63 -7.63
N LEU A 47 13.59 -10.46 -7.93
CA LEU A 47 13.68 -9.29 -7.06
C LEU A 47 12.88 -9.45 -5.76
N LYS A 48 11.75 -10.17 -5.80
CA LYS A 48 11.00 -10.56 -4.59
C LYS A 48 11.77 -11.56 -3.73
N GLU A 49 12.40 -12.57 -4.34
CA GLU A 49 13.28 -13.53 -3.66
C GLU A 49 14.45 -12.84 -2.97
N LEU A 50 15.03 -11.82 -3.62
CA LEU A 50 16.11 -11.00 -3.06
C LEU A 50 15.62 -9.96 -2.05
N HIS A 51 14.32 -9.94 -1.72
CA HIS A 51 13.67 -8.96 -0.84
C HIS A 51 13.84 -7.49 -1.27
N LEU A 52 14.22 -7.23 -2.53
CA LEU A 52 14.33 -5.90 -3.11
C LEU A 52 12.95 -5.32 -3.49
N LEU A 53 11.97 -6.19 -3.71
CA LEU A 53 10.56 -5.84 -3.85
C LEU A 53 9.75 -6.46 -2.73
N ASN A 54 9.17 -5.63 -1.89
CA ASN A 54 8.32 -6.07 -0.80
C ASN A 54 7.02 -5.24 -0.72
N ASP A 55 6.05 -5.62 -1.54
CA ASP A 55 4.73 -4.98 -1.57
C ASP A 55 3.99 -5.18 -0.23
N HIS A 56 4.23 -6.30 0.48
CA HIS A 56 3.65 -6.56 1.81
C HIS A 56 4.14 -5.54 2.85
N HIS A 57 5.46 -5.37 2.98
CA HIS A 57 6.04 -4.39 3.89
C HIS A 57 5.54 -2.96 3.59
N LYS A 58 5.40 -2.62 2.30
CA LYS A 58 4.83 -1.33 1.89
C LYS A 58 3.37 -1.21 2.29
N ALA A 59 2.58 -2.26 2.09
CA ALA A 59 1.18 -2.32 2.46
C ALA A 59 1.00 -2.11 3.96
N GLU A 60 1.76 -2.82 4.78
CA GLU A 60 1.75 -2.71 6.24
C GLU A 60 2.16 -1.31 6.71
N THR A 61 3.27 -0.77 6.18
CA THR A 61 3.77 0.56 6.54
C THR A 61 2.74 1.65 6.23
N LEU A 62 2.11 1.58 5.05
CA LEU A 62 1.08 2.54 4.64
C LEU A 62 -0.23 2.35 5.42
N ALA A 63 -0.64 1.10 5.67
CA ALA A 63 -1.82 0.80 6.48
C ALA A 63 -1.65 1.35 7.91
N ALA A 64 -0.50 1.12 8.54
CA ALA A 64 -0.17 1.65 9.87
C ALA A 64 -0.17 3.19 9.89
N ARG A 65 0.39 3.84 8.87
CA ARG A 65 0.37 5.32 8.74
C ARG A 65 -1.06 5.87 8.73
N TYR A 66 -1.99 5.15 8.09
CA TYR A 66 -3.39 5.53 7.97
C TYR A 66 -4.30 4.76 8.94
N ALA A 67 -3.78 4.20 10.04
CA ALA A 67 -4.57 3.40 10.98
C ALA A 67 -5.77 4.13 11.60
N HIS A 68 -5.74 5.46 11.59
CA HIS A 68 -6.84 6.34 12.01
C HIS A 68 -7.95 6.53 10.96
N LYS A 69 -7.84 5.85 9.82
CA LYS A 69 -8.82 5.87 8.71
C LYS A 69 -9.50 4.50 8.59
N GLY A 70 -10.68 4.50 7.97
CA GLY A 70 -11.40 3.26 7.65
C GLY A 70 -10.66 2.42 6.61
N ASN A 71 -10.88 1.11 6.66
CA ASN A 71 -10.26 0.13 5.77
C ASN A 71 -10.52 0.47 4.30
N ARG A 72 -11.71 0.97 3.95
CA ARG A 72 -12.03 1.43 2.58
C ARG A 72 -11.06 2.50 2.07
N PHE A 73 -10.76 3.50 2.89
CA PHE A 73 -9.83 4.57 2.53
C PHE A 73 -8.41 4.00 2.35
N ILE A 74 -7.99 3.13 3.26
CA ILE A 74 -6.67 2.51 3.24
C ILE A 74 -6.50 1.64 1.99
N SER A 75 -7.48 0.78 1.68
CA SER A 75 -7.50 -0.02 0.44
C SER A 75 -7.36 0.87 -0.79
N GLN A 76 -8.12 1.97 -0.86
CA GLN A 76 -8.08 2.88 -2.00
C GLN A 76 -6.69 3.50 -2.17
N VAL A 77 -6.07 3.96 -1.08
CA VAL A 77 -4.69 4.50 -1.12
C VAL A 77 -3.70 3.44 -1.57
N LEU A 78 -3.80 2.21 -1.05
CA LEU A 78 -2.90 1.12 -1.42
C LEU A 78 -3.04 0.73 -2.91
N HIS A 79 -4.27 0.66 -3.41
CA HIS A 79 -4.54 0.44 -4.84
C HIS A 79 -3.95 1.56 -5.71
N GLN A 80 -4.14 2.83 -5.33
CA GLN A 80 -3.54 3.97 -6.04
C GLN A 80 -2.01 3.94 -6.02
N LYS A 81 -1.41 3.28 -5.03
CA LYS A 81 0.04 3.05 -4.96
C LYS A 81 0.50 1.80 -5.71
N GLY A 82 -0.40 1.05 -6.35
CA GLY A 82 -0.08 -0.14 -7.14
C GLY A 82 0.32 -1.34 -6.29
N VAL A 83 -0.18 -1.43 -5.06
CA VAL A 83 -0.04 -2.62 -4.19
C VAL A 83 -1.02 -3.69 -4.66
N ASN A 84 -0.60 -4.95 -4.72
CA ASN A 84 -1.47 -6.06 -5.12
C ASN A 84 -2.57 -6.33 -4.09
N ASN A 85 -3.69 -6.91 -4.54
CA ASN A 85 -4.86 -7.15 -3.69
C ASN A 85 -4.55 -8.07 -2.50
N GLU A 86 -3.69 -9.06 -2.69
CA GLU A 86 -3.29 -10.00 -1.63
C GLU A 86 -2.57 -9.28 -0.48
N ALA A 87 -1.58 -8.42 -0.78
CA ALA A 87 -0.89 -7.66 0.26
C ALA A 87 -1.81 -6.65 0.94
N ILE A 88 -2.77 -6.06 0.20
CA ILE A 88 -3.79 -5.19 0.79
C ILE A 88 -4.63 -5.95 1.81
N LEU A 89 -5.15 -7.13 1.44
CA LEU A 89 -5.97 -7.95 2.32
C LEU A 89 -5.19 -8.36 3.58
N GLN A 90 -3.94 -8.82 3.42
CA GLN A 90 -3.10 -9.18 4.55
C GLN A 90 -2.80 -7.98 5.45
N ALA A 91 -2.43 -6.82 4.89
CA ALA A 91 -2.15 -5.64 5.69
C ALA A 91 -3.38 -5.18 6.49
N LEU A 92 -4.58 -5.27 5.92
CA LEU A 92 -5.82 -4.94 6.62
C LEU A 92 -6.17 -5.96 7.71
N GLN A 93 -5.95 -7.25 7.46
CA GLN A 93 -6.10 -8.30 8.48
C GLN A 93 -5.14 -8.10 9.66
N ASN A 94 -3.87 -7.77 9.36
CA ASN A 94 -2.85 -7.51 10.38
C ASN A 94 -3.17 -6.28 11.24
N MET A 95 -3.95 -5.33 10.73
CA MET A 95 -4.41 -4.18 11.50
C MET A 95 -5.55 -4.49 12.49
N GLY A 96 -6.12 -5.70 12.45
CA GLY A 96 -7.20 -6.11 13.33
C GLY A 96 -8.56 -5.49 13.00
N ASP A 97 -9.49 -5.64 13.95
CA ASP A 97 -10.89 -5.26 13.79
C ASP A 97 -11.10 -3.75 13.56
N GLU A 98 -11.84 -3.42 12.50
CA GLU A 98 -12.14 -2.04 12.12
C GLU A 98 -13.04 -1.34 13.14
N TYR A 99 -14.01 -2.06 13.72
CA TYR A 99 -14.94 -1.47 14.67
C TYR A 99 -14.21 -1.00 15.94
N SER A 100 -13.31 -1.83 16.45
CA SER A 100 -12.46 -1.50 17.60
C SER A 100 -11.59 -0.26 17.32
N LYS A 101 -10.93 -0.18 16.16
CA LYS A 101 -10.15 0.99 15.75
C LYS A 101 -11.02 2.25 15.67
N ALA A 102 -12.19 2.16 15.03
CA ALA A 102 -13.11 3.28 14.90
C ALA A 102 -13.58 3.80 16.28
N MET A 103 -13.84 2.89 17.22
CA MET A 103 -14.20 3.25 18.59
C MET A 103 -13.07 3.99 19.30
N ASP A 104 -11.83 3.54 19.15
CA ASP A 104 -10.67 4.20 19.76
C ASP A 104 -10.40 5.58 19.17
N GLU A 105 -10.54 5.75 17.86
CA GLU A 105 -10.47 7.07 17.21
C GLU A 105 -11.59 7.99 17.68
N ALA A 106 -12.82 7.49 17.78
CA ALA A 106 -13.96 8.26 18.29
C ALA A 106 -13.71 8.74 19.73
N ARG A 107 -13.23 7.84 20.60
CA ARG A 107 -12.85 8.17 21.98
C ARG A 107 -11.77 9.23 22.04
N ARG A 108 -10.71 9.12 21.22
CA ARG A 108 -9.65 10.13 21.15
C ARG A 108 -10.21 11.49 20.72
N LYS A 109 -11.08 11.51 19.71
CA LYS A 109 -11.67 12.76 19.21
C LYS A 109 -12.61 13.41 20.22
N MET A 110 -13.36 12.63 20.99
CA MET A 110 -14.24 13.13 22.05
C MET A 110 -13.48 13.83 23.19
N ARG A 111 -12.22 13.47 23.45
CA ARG A 111 -11.36 14.18 24.43
C ARG A 111 -11.12 15.65 24.05
N GLY A 112 -11.22 16.01 22.77
CA GLY A 112 -11.10 17.40 22.33
C GLY A 112 -12.39 18.22 22.44
N MET A 113 -13.51 17.63 22.86
CA MET A 113 -14.85 18.24 22.79
C MET A 113 -15.39 18.66 24.17
N HIS A 114 -14.53 19.15 25.07
CA HIS A 114 -14.91 19.65 26.39
C HIS A 114 -15.66 20.99 26.27
N GLY A 115 -16.97 20.94 26.08
CA GLY A 115 -17.83 22.13 25.90
C GLY A 115 -18.99 21.90 24.92
N GLU A 116 -18.88 20.87 24.09
CA GLU A 116 -19.93 20.48 23.15
C GLU A 116 -21.04 19.68 23.85
N SER A 117 -22.29 19.98 23.51
CA SER A 117 -23.44 19.16 23.92
C SER A 117 -23.38 17.76 23.31
N SER A 118 -24.13 16.81 23.86
CA SER A 118 -24.21 15.44 23.34
C SER A 118 -24.61 15.41 21.85
N LYS A 119 -25.55 16.25 21.44
CA LYS A 119 -25.98 16.39 20.04
C LYS A 119 -24.85 16.90 19.14
N GLN A 120 -24.12 17.91 19.59
CA GLN A 120 -22.97 18.44 18.83
C GLN A 120 -21.87 17.39 18.69
N LYS A 121 -21.47 16.72 19.78
CA LYS A 121 -20.48 15.64 19.75
C LYS A 121 -20.85 14.54 18.74
N LYS A 122 -22.12 14.12 18.72
CA LYS A 122 -22.63 13.12 17.78
C LYS A 122 -22.48 13.57 16.32
N THR A 123 -22.89 14.81 16.00
CA THR A 123 -22.73 15.38 14.66
C THR A 123 -21.26 15.50 14.25
N LEU A 124 -20.39 15.92 15.19
CA LEU A 124 -18.95 16.05 14.96
C LEU A 124 -18.25 14.71 14.71
N LEU A 125 -18.76 13.62 15.28
CA LEU A 125 -18.28 12.27 15.06
C LEU A 125 -18.74 11.69 13.71
N TYR A 126 -19.98 11.95 13.27
CA TYR A 126 -20.47 11.43 11.99
C TYR A 126 -19.86 12.08 10.75
N ARG A 127 -19.38 13.33 10.87
CA ARG A 127 -18.71 14.03 9.77
C ARG A 127 -17.25 13.63 9.57
N PHE A 128 -16.69 12.83 10.48
CA PHE A 128 -15.29 12.40 10.47
C PHE A 128 -15.13 11.10 9.67
#